data_AF-A0A6L9SAH0-F1
#
_entry.id   AF-A0A6L9SAH0-F1
#
_cell.length_a   1.000
_cell.length_b   1.000
_cell.length_c   1.000
_cell.angle_alpha   90.00
_cell.angle_beta   90.00
_cell.angle_gamma   90.00
#
_symmetry.space_group_name_H-M   'P 1'
#
loop_
_entity.id
_entity.type
_entity.pdbx_description
1 polymer ?
#
loop_
_entity_poly.entity_id
_entity_poly.type
_entity_poly.pdbx_seq_one_letter_code
_entity_poly.pdbx_strand_id
1 'polypeptide(L)'
;MPMNPTVVGGVASRETDQAAVMLFHSLADPARLAIIRLLGDGERRVVDLTRDLGLAQSTVSGHLACLRSAGLIDAHPHGRSTYYALARPELWRMLAAAENVLDAGGSAVTLCPEHHRPESAEACGAAVRGCLHASGHAGTQARPRRH
;
A
#
# COMPACT_ATOMS: atom_id res chain seq x y z
N MET A 1 -15.25 -54.06 -1.56
CA MET A 1 -15.17 -53.40 -0.23
C MET A 1 -13.73 -52.97 0.01
N PRO A 2 -13.50 -51.85 0.69
CA PRO A 2 -13.01 -50.61 0.06
C PRO A 2 -11.47 -50.51 -0.02
N MET A 3 -10.98 -50.11 -1.21
CA MET A 3 -9.71 -49.41 -1.35
C MET A 3 -9.98 -47.95 -0.98
N ASN A 4 -9.57 -47.56 0.23
CA ASN A 4 -9.58 -46.16 0.64
C ASN A 4 -8.27 -45.52 0.14
N PRO A 5 -8.29 -44.50 -0.74
CA PRO A 5 -7.07 -43.77 -1.03
C PRO A 5 -6.72 -42.88 0.17
N THR A 6 -5.70 -43.35 0.87
CA THR A 6 -4.86 -42.68 1.85
C THR A 6 -4.47 -41.25 1.42
N VAL A 7 -4.84 -40.28 2.25
CA VAL A 7 -4.14 -39.02 2.58
C VAL A 7 -3.55 -38.23 1.39
N VAL A 8 -4.25 -37.16 0.98
CA VAL A 8 -3.67 -35.98 0.32
C VAL A 8 -3.85 -34.79 1.25
N GLY A 9 -2.96 -34.64 2.24
CA GLY A 9 -3.07 -33.60 3.28
C GLY A 9 -1.84 -32.71 3.48
N GLY A 10 -0.75 -32.93 2.73
CA GLY A 10 0.55 -32.28 3.03
C GLY A 10 1.11 -31.33 1.98
N VAL A 11 0.66 -31.41 0.72
CA VAL A 11 1.21 -30.60 -0.40
C VAL A 11 0.34 -29.39 -0.75
N ALA A 12 -0.98 -29.48 -0.55
CA ALA A 12 -1.91 -28.39 -0.84
C ALA A 12 -1.65 -27.15 0.05
N SER A 13 -1.28 -27.34 1.33
CA SER A 13 -1.00 -26.23 2.24
C SER A 13 0.26 -25.44 1.85
N ARG A 14 1.35 -26.12 1.46
CA ARG A 14 2.60 -25.43 1.06
C ARG A 14 2.46 -24.69 -0.28
N GLU A 15 1.69 -25.24 -1.20
CA GLU A 15 1.41 -24.61 -2.50
C GLU A 15 0.48 -23.39 -2.35
N THR A 16 -0.53 -23.49 -1.49
CA THR A 16 -1.39 -22.33 -1.15
C THR A 16 -0.62 -21.25 -0.39
N ASP A 17 0.31 -21.63 0.50
CA ASP A 17 1.22 -20.69 1.17
C ASP A 17 2.13 -19.97 0.16
N GLN A 18 2.69 -20.68 -0.83
CA GLN A 18 3.49 -20.07 -1.91
C GLN A 18 2.68 -19.09 -2.75
N ALA A 19 1.46 -19.45 -3.13
CA ALA A 19 0.56 -18.56 -3.87
C ALA A 19 0.21 -17.30 -3.05
N ALA A 20 -0.05 -17.47 -1.74
CA ALA A 20 -0.28 -16.35 -0.83
C ALA A 20 0.95 -15.45 -0.70
N VAL A 21 2.15 -16.02 -0.56
CA VAL A 21 3.41 -15.25 -0.51
C VAL A 21 3.59 -14.42 -1.78
N MET A 22 3.36 -15.00 -2.97
CA MET A 22 3.47 -14.27 -4.23
C MET A 22 2.45 -13.15 -4.35
N LEU A 23 1.20 -13.41 -3.92
CA LEU A 23 0.17 -12.38 -3.82
C LEU A 23 0.63 -11.22 -2.93
N PHE A 24 1.04 -11.49 -1.69
CA PHE A 24 1.47 -10.45 -0.76
C PHE A 24 2.73 -9.73 -1.25
N HIS A 25 3.66 -10.43 -1.91
CA HIS A 25 4.83 -9.80 -2.53
C HIS A 25 4.42 -8.81 -3.64
N SER A 26 3.44 -9.18 -4.46
CA SER A 26 2.88 -8.26 -5.46
C SER A 26 2.16 -7.05 -4.85
N LEU A 27 1.79 -7.10 -3.56
CA LEU A 27 1.17 -6.00 -2.82
C LEU A 27 2.16 -5.22 -1.95
N ALA A 28 3.33 -5.77 -1.63
CA ALA A 28 4.33 -5.21 -0.71
C ALA A 28 5.12 -4.03 -1.31
N ASP A 29 4.41 -2.99 -1.77
CA ASP A 29 4.96 -1.76 -2.29
C ASP A 29 3.95 -0.61 -2.16
N PRO A 30 4.39 0.57 -1.71
CA PRO A 30 3.48 1.68 -1.41
C PRO A 30 2.77 2.21 -2.66
N ALA A 31 3.45 2.29 -3.81
CA ALA A 31 2.84 2.76 -5.05
C ALA A 31 1.82 1.74 -5.59
N ARG A 32 2.10 0.44 -5.47
CA ARG A 32 1.15 -0.61 -5.85
C ARG A 32 -0.11 -0.60 -5.00
N LEU A 33 0.02 -0.43 -3.67
CA LEU A 33 -1.15 -0.27 -2.80
C LEU A 33 -1.94 1.00 -3.10
N ALA A 34 -1.26 2.11 -3.39
CA ALA A 34 -1.92 3.35 -3.78
C ALA A 34 -2.70 3.20 -5.10
N ILE A 35 -2.14 2.52 -6.10
CA ILE A 35 -2.84 2.18 -7.35
C ILE A 35 -4.10 1.36 -7.06
N ILE A 36 -3.99 0.31 -6.24
CA ILE A 36 -5.12 -0.57 -5.92
C ILE A 36 -6.23 0.21 -5.20
N ARG A 37 -5.88 1.14 -4.31
CA ARG A 37 -6.83 2.06 -3.67
C ARG A 37 -7.55 2.95 -4.67
N LEU A 38 -6.80 3.60 -5.55
CA LEU A 38 -7.38 4.45 -6.60
C LEU A 38 -8.30 3.68 -7.55
N LEU A 39 -7.99 2.40 -7.82
CA LEU A 39 -8.82 1.50 -8.65
C LEU A 39 -10.02 0.91 -7.90
N GLY A 40 -9.97 0.87 -6.57
CA GLY A 40 -11.11 0.50 -5.72
C GLY A 40 -12.26 1.50 -5.82
N ASP A 41 -11.94 2.77 -6.06
CA ASP A 41 -12.92 3.85 -6.28
C ASP A 41 -13.51 3.85 -7.70
N GLY A 42 -12.90 3.14 -8.65
CA GLY A 42 -13.34 3.07 -10.04
C GLY A 42 -12.20 2.89 -11.05
N GLU A 43 -12.55 2.59 -12.29
CA GLU A 43 -11.57 2.38 -13.36
C GLU A 43 -10.82 3.68 -13.71
N ARG A 44 -9.51 3.59 -13.96
CA ARG A 44 -8.67 4.76 -14.27
C ARG A 44 -7.71 4.50 -15.41
N ARG A 45 -7.31 5.56 -16.13
CA ARG A 45 -6.26 5.48 -17.15
C ARG A 45 -4.88 5.60 -16.51
N VAL A 46 -3.86 5.09 -17.20
CA VAL A 46 -2.45 5.26 -16.77
C VAL A 46 -2.07 6.73 -16.56
N VAL A 47 -2.57 7.63 -17.41
CA VAL A 47 -2.28 9.08 -17.30
C VAL A 47 -2.88 9.70 -16.05
N ASP A 48 -4.06 9.24 -15.64
CA ASP A 48 -4.72 9.72 -14.42
C ASP A 48 -3.97 9.19 -13.20
N LEU A 49 -3.61 7.90 -13.19
CA LEU A 49 -2.79 7.30 -12.13
C LEU A 49 -1.43 7.97 -11.98
N THR A 50 -0.73 8.30 -13.08
CA THR A 50 0.56 9.01 -13.01
C THR A 50 0.42 10.40 -12.42
N ARG A 51 -0.66 11.10 -12.75
CA ARG A 51 -0.93 12.44 -12.20
C ARG A 51 -1.27 12.35 -10.72
N ASP A 52 -2.17 11.43 -10.36
CA ASP A 52 -2.66 11.29 -8.99
C ASP A 52 -1.52 10.83 -8.05
N LEU A 53 -0.63 9.94 -8.52
CA LEU A 53 0.53 9.44 -7.76
C LEU A 53 1.76 10.35 -7.76
N GLY A 54 1.83 11.33 -8.68
CA GLY A 54 3.03 12.15 -8.88
C GLY A 54 4.27 11.37 -9.33
N LEU A 55 4.09 10.17 -9.90
CA LEU A 55 5.16 9.28 -10.34
C LEU A 55 5.35 9.33 -11.86
N ALA A 56 6.58 9.05 -12.30
CA ALA A 56 6.89 8.93 -13.72
C ALA A 56 6.04 7.82 -14.39
N GLN A 57 5.67 8.03 -15.65
CA GLN A 57 4.84 7.09 -16.40
C GLN A 57 5.48 5.70 -16.55
N SER A 58 6.80 5.63 -16.72
CA SER A 58 7.55 4.37 -16.77
C SER A 58 7.42 3.58 -15.46
N THR A 59 7.52 4.27 -14.31
CA THR A 59 7.37 3.68 -12.98
C THR A 59 5.97 3.12 -12.78
N VAL A 60 4.94 3.92 -13.04
CA VAL A 60 3.53 3.48 -12.92
C VAL A 60 3.24 2.32 -13.87
N SER A 61 3.74 2.36 -15.11
CA SER A 61 3.56 1.26 -16.06
C SER A 61 4.21 -0.04 -15.58
N GLY A 62 5.39 0.04 -14.95
CA GLY A 62 6.06 -1.11 -14.32
C GLY A 62 5.24 -1.69 -13.17
N HIS A 63 4.68 -0.86 -12.31
CA HIS A 63 3.78 -1.29 -11.24
C HIS A 63 2.50 -1.94 -11.79
N LEU A 64 1.88 -1.36 -12.81
CA LEU A 64 0.70 -1.93 -13.48
C LEU A 64 1.03 -3.27 -14.13
N ALA A 65 2.20 -3.41 -14.76
CA ALA A 65 2.63 -4.69 -15.33
C ALA A 65 2.79 -5.78 -14.26
N CYS A 66 3.41 -5.44 -13.11
CA CYS A 66 3.53 -6.35 -11.97
C CYS A 66 2.15 -6.77 -11.44
N LEU A 67 1.25 -5.81 -11.20
CA LEU A 67 -0.11 -6.08 -10.71
C LEU A 67 -0.95 -6.91 -11.70
N ARG A 68 -0.78 -6.67 -13.01
CA ARG A 68 -1.41 -7.49 -14.05
C ARG A 68 -0.86 -8.91 -14.08
N SER A 69 0.45 -9.08 -13.95
CA SER A 69 1.07 -10.41 -13.91
C SER A 69 0.62 -11.23 -12.71
N ALA A 70 0.28 -10.56 -11.60
CA ALA A 70 -0.31 -11.16 -10.41
C ALA A 70 -1.83 -11.39 -10.51
N GLY A 71 -2.48 -10.97 -11.61
CA GLY A 71 -3.93 -11.14 -11.81
C GLY A 71 -4.80 -10.26 -10.90
N LEU A 72 -4.26 -9.15 -10.39
CA LEU A 72 -4.96 -8.26 -9.45
C LEU A 72 -5.75 -7.16 -10.16
N ILE A 73 -5.30 -6.78 -11.35
CA ILE A 73 -5.93 -5.74 -12.16
C ILE A 73 -6.11 -6.22 -13.59
N ASP A 74 -7.17 -5.74 -14.21
CA ASP A 74 -7.44 -5.92 -15.63
C ASP A 74 -7.20 -4.61 -16.39
N ALA A 75 -6.99 -4.74 -17.69
CA ALA A 75 -6.76 -3.62 -18.59
C ALA A 75 -7.69 -3.74 -19.80
N HIS A 76 -8.51 -2.73 -20.02
CA HIS A 76 -9.48 -2.67 -21.10
C HIS A 76 -9.15 -1.50 -22.04
N PRO A 77 -8.91 -1.75 -23.34
CA PRO A 77 -8.74 -0.68 -24.30
C PRO A 77 -10.09 0.01 -24.56
N HIS A 78 -10.11 1.34 -24.42
CA HIS A 78 -11.27 2.17 -24.70
C HIS A 78 -10.86 3.31 -25.64
N GLY A 79 -11.06 3.08 -26.94
CA GLY A 79 -10.63 3.99 -27.99
C GLY A 79 -9.10 4.14 -28.02
N ARG A 80 -8.60 5.35 -27.75
CA ARG A 80 -7.16 5.68 -27.77
C ARG A 80 -6.48 5.54 -26.41
N SER A 81 -7.19 5.07 -25.39
CA SER A 81 -6.68 4.97 -24.03
C SER A 81 -6.96 3.59 -23.43
N THR A 82 -6.06 3.13 -22.56
CA THR A 82 -6.26 1.91 -21.78
C THR A 82 -6.74 2.29 -20.39
N TYR A 83 -7.83 1.67 -19.96
CA TYR A 83 -8.37 1.78 -18.61
C TYR A 83 -7.97 0.55 -17.81
N TYR A 84 -7.69 0.76 -16.53
CA TYR A 84 -7.34 -0.27 -15.57
C TYR A 84 -8.43 -0.37 -14.53
N ALA A 85 -8.74 -1.59 -14.10
CA ALA A 85 -9.77 -1.91 -13.13
C ALA A 85 -9.27 -2.99 -12.17
N LEU A 86 -9.83 -3.09 -10.96
CA LEU A 86 -9.59 -4.25 -10.11
C LEU A 86 -10.23 -5.49 -10.73
N ALA A 87 -9.43 -6.54 -10.91
CA ALA A 87 -9.92 -7.82 -11.41
C ALA A 87 -10.76 -8.57 -10.36
N ARG A 88 -10.47 -8.31 -9.08
CA ARG A 88 -11.02 -9.02 -7.92
C ARG A 88 -11.55 -8.04 -6.88
N PRO A 89 -12.88 -7.87 -6.73
CA PRO A 89 -13.43 -7.05 -5.66
C PRO A 89 -13.13 -7.60 -4.25
N GLU A 90 -12.79 -8.89 -4.12
CA GLU A 90 -12.33 -9.52 -2.87
C GLU A 90 -11.06 -8.86 -2.33
N LEU A 91 -10.18 -8.38 -3.21
CA LEU A 91 -8.94 -7.72 -2.84
C LEU A 91 -9.20 -6.48 -1.97
N TRP A 92 -10.24 -5.72 -2.30
CA TRP A 92 -10.65 -4.55 -1.53
C TRP A 92 -11.07 -4.91 -0.11
N ARG A 93 -11.87 -5.97 0.03
CA ARG A 93 -12.28 -6.49 1.35
C ARG A 93 -11.11 -7.01 2.17
N MET A 94 -10.13 -7.65 1.52
CA MET A 94 -8.92 -8.12 2.19
C MET A 94 -8.08 -6.96 2.73
N LEU A 95 -7.92 -5.88 1.97
CA LEU A 95 -7.21 -4.69 2.43
C LEU A 95 -7.91 -4.04 3.63
N ALA A 96 -9.24 -3.91 3.59
CA ALA A 96 -10.02 -3.42 4.73
C ALA A 96 -9.88 -4.33 5.97
N ALA A 97 -9.83 -5.65 5.79
CA ALA A 97 -9.57 -6.58 6.88
C ALA A 97 -8.16 -6.43 7.46
N ALA A 98 -7.15 -6.18 6.63
CA ALA A 98 -5.79 -5.93 7.08
C ALA A 98 -5.71 -4.65 7.93
N GLU A 99 -6.44 -3.59 7.56
CA GLU A 99 -6.54 -2.36 8.36
C GLU A 99 -7.08 -2.62 9.77
N ASN A 100 -8.13 -3.42 9.91
CA ASN A 100 -8.66 -3.81 11.22
C ASN A 100 -7.62 -4.54 12.09
N VAL A 101 -6.75 -5.37 11.48
CA VAL A 101 -5.68 -6.08 12.19
C VAL A 101 -4.60 -5.11 12.64
N LEU A 102 -4.25 -4.13 11.81
CA LEU A 102 -3.27 -3.09 12.15
C LEU A 102 -3.78 -2.24 13.33
N ASP A 103 -5.06 -1.83 13.28
CA ASP A 103 -5.71 -1.06 14.34
C ASP A 103 -5.75 -1.85 15.66
N ALA A 104 -6.12 -3.13 15.62
CA ALA A 104 -6.16 -4.00 16.79
C ALA A 104 -4.78 -4.23 17.41
N GLY A 105 -3.72 -4.21 16.60
CA GLY A 105 -2.34 -4.39 17.03
C GLY A 105 -1.74 -3.18 17.76
N GLY A 106 -2.48 -2.07 17.92
CA GLY A 106 -1.98 -0.84 18.52
C GLY A 106 -0.87 -0.17 17.71
N SER A 107 -0.58 -0.71 16.53
CA SER A 107 0.20 -0.01 15.53
C SER A 107 -0.77 0.99 14.94
N ALA A 108 -0.67 2.25 15.37
CA ALA A 108 -1.26 3.36 14.64
C ALA A 108 -0.51 3.49 13.30
N VAL A 109 -0.59 2.45 12.45
CA VAL A 109 -0.29 2.55 11.04
C VAL A 109 -1.43 3.36 10.49
N THR A 110 -1.32 4.65 10.68
CA THR A 110 -2.07 5.56 9.86
C THR A 110 -1.50 5.33 8.47
N LEU A 111 -2.20 4.54 7.63
CA LEU A 111 -2.07 4.62 6.18
C LEU A 111 -2.69 5.97 5.76
N CYS A 112 -2.19 7.06 6.34
CA CYS A 112 -2.58 8.42 6.05
C CYS A 112 -2.02 8.76 4.67
N PRO A 113 -2.84 9.41 3.83
CA PRO A 113 -2.56 9.64 2.43
C PRO A 113 -1.64 10.85 2.25
N GLU A 114 -0.33 10.69 2.45
CA GLU A 114 0.63 11.77 2.15
C GLU A 114 0.98 11.74 0.65
N HIS A 115 0.03 12.17 -0.19
CA HIS A 115 0.28 12.62 -1.57
C HIS A 115 0.57 14.13 -1.59
N HIS A 116 1.86 14.52 -1.48
CA HIS A 116 2.52 15.67 -2.14
C HIS A 116 3.88 15.93 -1.46
N ARG A 117 5.04 16.04 -2.12
CA ARG A 117 5.42 16.88 -3.28
C ARG A 117 6.74 16.34 -3.89
N PRO A 118 7.09 16.69 -5.15
CA PRO A 118 8.26 16.17 -5.86
C PRO A 118 9.52 16.98 -5.50
N GLU A 119 10.68 16.30 -5.43
CA GLU A 119 11.98 16.97 -5.31
C GLU A 119 12.87 16.57 -6.49
N SER A 120 12.67 17.25 -7.61
CA SER A 120 13.79 17.59 -8.48
C SER A 120 14.57 18.75 -7.84
N ALA A 121 15.81 18.44 -7.45
CA ALA A 121 16.93 19.35 -7.20
C ALA A 121 16.93 20.24 -5.92
N GLU A 122 18.05 20.10 -5.19
CA GLU A 122 18.63 21.04 -4.21
C GLU A 122 18.05 21.11 -2.79
N ALA A 123 18.51 20.22 -1.90
CA ALA A 123 19.04 20.63 -0.59
C ALA A 123 19.92 19.54 0.04
N CYS A 124 21.15 19.93 0.30
CA CYS A 124 22.21 19.19 0.96
C CYS A 124 21.97 19.09 2.48
N GLY A 125 22.17 17.89 3.05
CA GLY A 125 22.76 17.69 4.39
C GLY A 125 21.91 17.97 5.65
N ALA A 126 22.00 17.01 6.59
CA ALA A 126 21.50 17.03 7.97
C ALA A 126 19.98 16.73 8.12
N ALA A 127 19.51 15.80 8.95
CA ALA A 127 20.08 15.25 10.16
C ALA A 127 19.56 13.81 10.38
N VAL A 128 20.46 12.83 10.22
CA VAL A 128 20.38 11.58 10.98
C VAL A 128 21.51 11.66 11.99
N ARG A 129 21.18 12.09 13.21
CA ARG A 129 21.95 11.82 14.44
C ARG A 129 21.21 12.38 15.66
N GLY A 130 20.73 11.47 16.50
CA GLY A 130 21.20 11.44 17.88
C GLY A 130 20.29 12.02 18.97
N CYS A 131 19.96 11.11 19.89
CA CYS A 131 19.82 11.32 21.34
C CYS A 131 18.49 11.92 21.84
N LEU A 132 17.68 11.13 22.54
CA LEU A 132 17.77 10.83 23.98
C LEU A 132 17.64 12.08 24.88
N HIS A 133 16.55 12.06 25.66
CA HIS A 133 16.29 12.79 26.91
C HIS A 133 16.03 14.30 26.85
N ALA A 134 14.77 14.68 27.12
CA ALA A 134 14.46 15.53 28.27
C ALA A 134 12.96 15.42 28.61
N SER A 135 12.67 14.83 29.76
CA SER A 135 11.40 14.95 30.45
C SER A 135 11.20 16.42 30.86
N GLY A 136 10.21 17.10 30.28
CA GLY A 136 9.78 18.43 30.69
C GLY A 136 8.69 18.31 31.75
N HIS A 137 9.06 18.43 33.03
CA HIS A 137 8.11 18.67 34.11
C HIS A 137 7.50 20.08 34.00
N ALA A 138 6.22 20.13 34.35
CA ALA A 138 5.39 21.32 34.50
C ALA A 138 6.02 22.35 35.44
N GLY A 139 5.85 23.63 35.09
CA GLY A 139 6.29 24.76 35.89
C GLY A 139 5.61 26.05 35.45
N THR A 140 4.29 26.11 35.60
CA THR A 140 3.50 27.35 35.53
C THR A 140 3.79 28.20 36.76
N GLN A 141 4.33 29.41 36.57
CA GLN A 141 4.18 30.55 37.48
C GLN A 141 4.48 31.83 36.67
N ALA A 142 3.44 32.54 36.22
CA ALA A 142 2.79 33.64 36.93
C ALA A 142 3.68 34.89 37.04
N ARG A 143 3.44 35.85 36.14
CA ARG A 143 4.07 37.17 36.09
C ARG A 143 3.01 38.23 36.44
N PRO A 144 3.15 39.01 37.52
CA PRO A 144 2.37 40.24 37.66
C PRO A 144 3.25 41.45 37.32
N ARG A 145 2.74 42.33 36.45
CA ARG A 145 3.21 43.72 36.29
C ARG A 145 2.00 44.66 36.26
N ARG A 146 1.70 45.28 37.41
CA ARG A 146 1.03 46.59 37.64
C ARG A 146 1.42 46.95 39.09
N HIS A 147 1.89 48.13 39.48
CA HIS A 147 1.79 49.50 38.97
C HIS A 147 3.16 50.19 38.93
#